data_AF-A0A7X8DKX0-F1
#
_entry.id   AF-A0A7X8DKX0-F1
#
_cell.length_a   1.000
_cell.length_b   1.000
_cell.length_c   1.000
_cell.angle_alpha   90.00
_cell.angle_beta   90.00
_cell.angle_gamma   90.00
#
_symmetry.space_group_name_H-M   'P 1'
#
loop_
_entity.id
_entity.type
_entity.pdbx_description
1 polymer ?
#
loop_
_entity_poly.entity_id
_entity_poly.type
_entity_poly.pdbx_seq_one_letter_code
_entity_poly.pdbx_strand_id
1 'polypeptide(L)'
;MMATRDAYGEALKEIGGIDEDIVVLDADLSGSTKTAVFGKEYPERFFNVGIAEQNLMGTAAGLAAAGKVPFASTFAVFATGRAYEIIRNS
;
A
#
# COMPACT_ATOMS: atom_id res chain seq x y z
N MET A 1 0.44 -5.61 24.21
CA MET A 1 -0.26 -4.59 23.40
C MET A 1 0.50 -4.47 22.09
N MET A 2 -0.16 -4.68 20.95
CA MET A 2 0.44 -4.62 19.61
C MET A 2 0.22 -3.23 19.00
N ALA A 3 1.19 -2.68 18.28
CA ALA A 3 0.98 -1.40 17.59
C ALA A 3 0.01 -1.60 16.42
N THR A 4 -0.84 -0.61 16.13
CA THR A 4 -1.84 -0.71 15.06
C THR A 4 -1.23 -0.96 13.69
N ARG A 5 -0.03 -0.42 13.42
CA ARG A 5 0.73 -0.70 12.19
C ARG A 5 1.20 -2.15 12.09
N ASP A 6 1.53 -2.80 13.20
CA ASP A 6 1.92 -4.22 13.20
C ASP A 6 0.69 -5.08 12.88
N ALA A 7 -0.44 -4.76 13.52
CA ALA A 7 -1.74 -5.38 13.21
C ALA A 7 -2.14 -5.20 11.73
N TYR A 8 -1.92 -4.01 11.17
CA TYR A 8 -2.18 -3.70 9.77
C TYR A 8 -1.37 -4.59 8.82
N GLY A 9 -0.06 -4.75 9.05
CA GLY A 9 0.79 -5.61 8.21
C GLY A 9 0.38 -7.08 8.23
N GLU A 10 0.05 -7.61 9.40
CA GLU A 10 -0.44 -9.00 9.55
C GLU A 10 -1.81 -9.18 8.90
N ALA A 11 -2.73 -8.21 9.08
CA ALA A 11 -4.05 -8.26 8.46
C ALA A 11 -3.96 -8.22 6.93
N LEU A 12 -3.08 -7.39 6.36
CA LEU A 12 -2.81 -7.37 4.92
C LEU A 12 -2.36 -8.74 4.42
N LYS A 13 -1.43 -9.39 5.13
CA LYS A 13 -0.97 -10.74 4.79
C LYS A 13 -2.13 -11.74 4.83
N GLU A 14 -2.96 -11.69 5.87
CA GLU A 14 -4.12 -12.59 6.01
C GLU A 14 -5.10 -12.43 4.84
N ILE A 15 -5.54 -11.19 4.55
CA ILE A 15 -6.51 -10.96 3.45
C ILE A 15 -5.89 -11.24 2.07
N GLY A 16 -4.58 -11.04 1.92
CA GLY A 16 -3.85 -11.41 0.70
C GLY A 16 -3.89 -12.92 0.41
N GLY A 17 -3.99 -13.76 1.44
CA GLY A 17 -4.15 -15.21 1.27
C GLY A 17 -5.56 -15.65 0.88
N ILE A 18 -6.54 -14.75 1.02
CA ILE A 18 -7.96 -15.01 0.75
C ILE A 18 -8.35 -14.46 -0.63
N ASP A 19 -7.79 -13.30 -1.00
CA ASP A 19 -8.12 -12.58 -2.23
C ASP A 19 -6.86 -12.30 -3.05
N GLU A 20 -6.79 -12.89 -4.25
CA GLU A 20 -5.67 -12.74 -5.20
C GLU A 20 -5.65 -11.37 -5.88
N ASP A 21 -6.76 -10.63 -5.88
CA ASP A 21 -6.84 -9.29 -6.47
C ASP A 21 -6.31 -8.19 -5.52
N ILE A 22 -6.08 -8.52 -4.24
CA ILE A 22 -5.40 -7.62 -3.31
C ILE A 22 -3.95 -7.43 -3.71
N VAL A 23 -3.56 -6.17 -3.84
CA VAL A 23 -2.18 -5.73 -4.10
C VAL A 23 -1.79 -4.66 -3.08
N VAL A 24 -0.52 -4.64 -2.69
CA VAL A 24 -0.02 -3.68 -1.70
C VAL A 24 1.06 -2.81 -2.33
N LEU A 25 0.95 -1.50 -2.14
CA LEU A 25 1.93 -0.54 -2.62
C LEU A 25 2.56 0.21 -1.45
N ASP A 26 3.84 0.52 -1.55
CA ASP A 26 4.57 1.29 -0.54
C ASP A 26 5.55 2.29 -1.17
N ALA A 27 5.85 3.38 -0.46
CA ALA A 27 6.76 4.44 -0.90
C ALA A 27 8.07 4.44 -0.08
N ASP A 28 8.84 3.36 -0.19
CA ASP A 28 10.11 3.14 0.54
C ASP A 28 10.04 3.24 2.08
N LEU A 29 8.87 2.91 2.65
CA LEU A 29 8.62 2.93 4.10
C LEU A 29 8.12 1.59 4.62
N SER A 30 8.23 0.52 3.84
CA SER A 30 7.59 -0.78 4.09
C SER A 30 7.97 -1.45 5.42
N GLY A 31 9.18 -1.20 5.92
CA GLY A 31 9.60 -1.62 7.26
C GLY A 31 8.91 -0.84 8.38
N SER A 32 8.58 0.41 8.14
CA SER A 32 7.93 1.32 9.10
C SER A 32 6.41 1.21 9.07
N THR A 33 5.80 1.07 7.89
CA THR A 33 4.35 0.86 7.68
C THR A 33 3.94 -0.60 7.93
N LYS A 34 4.91 -1.52 7.92
CA LYS A 34 4.77 -2.97 8.08
C LYS A 34 4.17 -3.70 6.87
N THR A 35 4.03 -3.03 5.73
CA THR A 35 3.68 -3.68 4.46
C THR A 35 4.75 -4.65 3.96
N ALA A 36 5.98 -4.57 4.48
CA ALA A 36 7.03 -5.56 4.21
C ALA A 36 6.63 -6.99 4.65
N VAL A 37 5.66 -7.14 5.56
CA VAL A 37 5.09 -8.45 5.92
C VAL A 37 4.36 -9.06 4.72
N PHE A 38 3.49 -8.29 4.07
CA PHE A 38 2.81 -8.71 2.84
C PHE A 38 3.81 -8.96 1.70
N GLY A 39 4.76 -8.05 1.49
CA GLY A 39 5.74 -8.18 0.39
C GLY A 39 6.68 -9.38 0.49
N LYS A 40 6.90 -9.92 1.71
CA LYS A 40 7.64 -11.17 1.89
C LYS A 40 6.81 -12.40 1.50
N GLU A 41 5.50 -12.38 1.75
CA GLU A 41 4.61 -13.51 1.47
C GLU A 41 4.14 -13.52 0.01
N TYR A 42 3.83 -12.34 -0.55
CA TYR A 42 3.27 -12.17 -1.89
C TYR A 42 4.11 -11.17 -2.71
N PRO A 43 5.37 -11.48 -3.03
CA PRO A 43 6.29 -10.54 -3.69
C PRO A 43 5.78 -10.04 -5.05
N GLU A 44 5.08 -10.90 -5.82
CA GLU A 44 4.51 -10.54 -7.13
C GLU A 44 3.32 -9.56 -7.04
N ARG A 45 2.77 -9.34 -5.84
CA ARG A 45 1.64 -8.44 -5.58
C ARG A 45 2.01 -7.26 -4.68
N PHE A 46 3.31 -7.06 -4.46
CA PHE A 46 3.85 -5.97 -3.66
C PHE A 46 4.67 -5.02 -4.53
N PHE A 47 4.30 -3.75 -4.55
CA PHE A 47 4.92 -2.73 -5.40
C PHE A 47 5.53 -1.62 -4.55
N ASN A 48 6.85 -1.55 -4.50
CA ASN A 48 7.55 -0.39 -3.95
C ASN A 48 7.80 0.64 -5.06
N VAL A 49 7.22 1.83 -4.93
CA VAL A 49 7.32 2.91 -5.93
C VAL A 49 8.40 3.94 -5.61
N GLY A 50 9.20 3.71 -4.56
CA GLY A 50 10.18 4.68 -4.05
C GLY A 50 9.53 5.88 -3.37
N ILE A 51 10.30 6.93 -3.10
CA ILE A 51 9.83 8.16 -2.42
C ILE A 51 9.01 9.04 -3.39
N ALA A 52 7.88 8.52 -3.86
CA ALA A 52 7.06 9.09 -4.92
C ALA A 52 5.54 8.91 -4.66
N GLU A 53 5.02 9.54 -3.61
CA GLU A 53 3.66 9.30 -3.11
C GLU A 53 2.55 9.77 -4.06
N GLN A 54 2.81 10.75 -4.92
CA GLN A 54 1.87 11.11 -5.99
C GLN A 54 1.72 9.94 -6.96
N ASN A 55 2.84 9.35 -7.38
CA ASN A 55 2.85 8.16 -8.23
C ASN A 55 2.27 6.94 -7.49
N LEU A 56 2.51 6.80 -6.18
CA LEU A 56 1.91 5.76 -5.35
C LEU A 56 0.37 5.77 -5.47
N MET A 57 -0.24 6.94 -5.23
CA MET A 57 -1.70 7.07 -5.27
C MET A 57 -2.24 6.94 -6.69
N GLY A 58 -1.56 7.50 -7.69
CA GLY A 58 -1.97 7.39 -9.09
C GLY A 58 -1.88 5.95 -9.62
N THR A 59 -0.82 5.24 -9.25
CA THR A 59 -0.65 3.81 -9.59
C THR A 59 -1.72 2.97 -8.91
N ALA A 60 -2.02 3.24 -7.64
CA ALA A 60 -3.12 2.58 -6.93
C ALA A 60 -4.45 2.82 -7.64
N ALA A 61 -4.78 4.06 -8.03
CA ALA A 61 -5.99 4.35 -8.80
C ALA A 61 -6.05 3.56 -10.12
N GLY A 62 -4.95 3.48 -10.87
CA GLY A 62 -4.86 2.69 -12.10
C GLY A 62 -5.05 1.18 -11.87
N LEU A 63 -4.46 0.63 -10.80
CA LEU A 63 -4.63 -0.78 -10.43
C LEU A 63 -6.08 -1.07 -10.03
N ALA A 64 -6.73 -0.17 -9.29
CA ALA A 64 -8.14 -0.28 -8.97
C ALA A 64 -9.01 -0.30 -10.24
N ALA A 65 -8.73 0.58 -11.20
CA ALA A 65 -9.42 0.60 -12.50
C ALA A 65 -9.18 -0.68 -13.32
N ALA A 66 -8.07 -1.38 -13.10
CA ALA A 66 -7.74 -2.66 -13.72
C ALA A 66 -8.32 -3.88 -12.96
N GLY A 67 -9.19 -3.67 -11.97
CA GLY A 67 -9.87 -4.74 -11.23
C GLY A 67 -9.10 -5.27 -10.02
N LYS A 68 -8.04 -4.58 -9.58
CA LYS A 68 -7.33 -4.93 -8.34
C LYS A 68 -7.90 -4.20 -7.12
N VAL A 69 -7.53 -4.66 -5.94
CA VAL A 69 -7.88 -4.04 -4.65
C VAL A 69 -6.60 -3.51 -3.99
N PRO A 70 -6.20 -2.27 -4.31
CA PRO A 70 -4.90 -1.74 -3.89
C PRO A 70 -4.93 -1.14 -2.47
N PHE A 71 -3.94 -1.51 -1.66
CA PHE A 71 -3.63 -0.86 -0.39
C PHE A 71 -2.32 -0.07 -0.51
N ALA A 72 -2.44 1.26 -0.64
CA ALA A 72 -1.31 2.18 -0.76
C ALA A 72 -0.84 2.71 0.60
N SER A 73 0.43 2.49 0.95
CA SER A 73 0.98 2.78 2.28
C SER A 73 2.18 3.72 2.24
N THR A 74 2.17 4.71 3.12
CA THR A 74 3.26 5.65 3.42
C THR A 74 2.93 6.31 4.77
N PHE A 75 3.76 7.24 5.26
CA PHE A 75 3.39 8.03 6.44
C PHE A 75 2.26 8.99 6.13
N ALA A 76 1.37 9.20 7.12
CA ALA A 76 0.16 9.98 6.95
C ALA A 76 0.41 11.38 6.37
N VAL A 77 1.43 12.09 6.85
CA VAL A 77 1.80 13.43 6.34
C VAL A 77 2.14 13.44 4.84
N PHE A 78 2.68 12.34 4.31
CA PHE A 78 3.00 12.23 2.89
C PHE A 78 1.77 11.82 2.08
N ALA A 79 0.98 10.87 2.57
CA ALA A 79 -0.27 10.46 1.94
C ALA A 79 -1.26 11.63 1.83
N THR A 80 -1.49 12.37 2.92
CA THR A 80 -2.49 13.44 2.96
C THR A 80 -1.97 14.79 2.52
N GLY A 81 -0.64 14.96 2.43
CA GLY A 81 0.00 16.20 1.99
C GLY A 81 0.51 16.10 0.56
N ARG A 82 1.62 15.37 0.37
CA ARG A 82 2.34 15.27 -0.92
C ARG A 82 1.45 14.73 -2.05
N ALA A 83 0.59 13.75 -1.74
CA ALA A 83 -0.27 13.09 -2.72
C ALA A 83 -1.73 13.59 -2.76
N TYR A 84 -2.04 14.66 -2.03
CA TYR A 84 -3.42 15.11 -1.85
C TYR A 84 -4.17 15.39 -3.16
N GLU A 85 -3.51 16.05 -4.11
CA GLU A 85 -4.15 16.42 -5.38
C GLU A 85 -4.54 15.18 -6.20
N ILE A 86 -3.69 14.15 -6.21
CA ILE A 86 -3.99 12.87 -6.85
C ILE A 86 -5.18 12.21 -6.17
N ILE A 87 -5.17 12.09 -4.83
CA ILE A 87 -6.30 11.50 -4.08
C ILE A 87 -7.62 12.24 -4.34
N ARG A 88 -7.58 13.56 -4.51
CA ARG A 88 -8.77 14.38 -4.72
C ARG A 88 -9.39 14.19 -6.11
N ASN A 89 -8.56 13.97 -7.14
CA ASN A 89 -8.96 14.10 -8.54
C ASN A 89 -8.93 12.79 -9.33
N SER A 90 -8.43 11.70 -8.74
CA SER A 90 -8.39 10.36 -9.33
C SER A 90 -9.71 9.59 -9.18
#